data_AF-A0A550GT20-F1
#
_entry.id   AF-A0A550GT20-F1
#
_cell.length_a   1.000
_cell.length_b   1.000
_cell.length_c   1.000
_cell.angle_alpha   90.00
_cell.angle_beta   90.00
_cell.angle_gamma   90.00
#
_symmetry.space_group_name_H-M   'P 1'
#
loop_
_entity.id
_entity.type
_entity.pdbx_description
1 polymer ?
#
loop_
_entity_poly.entity_id
_entity_poly.type
_entity_poly.pdbx_seq_one_letter_code
_entity_poly.pdbx_strand_id
1 'polypeptide(L)'
;MKTKCFMVFLLALLFLTLIPKNLSARVNGQDDYYYRDFEWDYDGRTWTWSLSIPRYLYEEYQSVPVFDRLRDGPGGYGFLTTTNDYYIESVAEKLQEAANGEGYSSFDEVSFVLAFVQSLDYTSDNVTSGYDEYPRFPVETLVDNGGDCEDTSILFATLTLIMGYGTVYINPPNHYAVGILGDDLDGYYFTYDEKTYYYCETTGKGWKIGDLPEDFIGVEASICPIRDWLQYVPDYVYVPPPSPTPSSGEDMIEVYVTEVVDGDTFHTFQGYTVRLADVDAPEFGEVGFSESTIFLESLIENKTVIIDIDDISRTDPYGRFVCLVFLDWNSTHYLNVNQALINEHHAVIDDFSNNEF
;
A
#
# COMPACT_ATOMS: atom_id res chain seq x y z
N MET A 1 -8.59 81.47 17.24
CA MET A 1 -9.35 80.42 16.52
C MET A 1 -8.36 79.30 16.20
N LYS A 2 -8.54 78.02 16.49
CA LYS A 2 -9.58 77.22 17.15
C LYS A 2 -8.86 75.92 17.59
N THR A 3 -9.01 75.60 18.87
CA THR A 3 -9.32 74.26 19.38
C THR A 3 -8.30 73.12 19.21
N LYS A 4 -7.67 72.76 20.34
CA LYS A 4 -7.04 71.45 20.60
C LYS A 4 -8.11 70.36 20.53
N CYS A 5 -7.92 69.35 19.69
CA CYS A 5 -8.74 68.16 19.66
C CYS A 5 -7.96 66.99 20.26
N PHE A 6 -8.57 66.38 21.28
CA PHE A 6 -8.22 65.11 21.89
C PHE A 6 -8.17 64.01 20.83
N MET A 7 -7.19 63.11 20.89
CA MET A 7 -7.36 61.79 20.29
C MET A 7 -6.81 60.71 21.22
N VAL A 8 -7.69 59.77 21.49
CA VAL A 8 -7.63 58.66 22.43
C VAL A 8 -6.63 57.61 21.93
N PHE A 9 -5.79 57.09 22.83
CA PHE A 9 -4.98 55.89 22.57
C PHE A 9 -5.90 54.67 22.54
N LEU A 10 -6.12 54.09 21.36
CA LEU A 10 -6.73 52.77 21.19
C LEU A 10 -5.58 51.75 21.09
N LEU A 11 -5.41 50.92 22.11
CA LEU A 11 -4.55 49.73 22.05
C LEU A 11 -5.25 48.70 21.16
N ALA A 12 -4.78 48.57 19.91
CA ALA A 12 -5.10 47.41 19.07
C ALA A 12 -4.07 46.30 19.39
N LEU A 13 -4.53 45.20 19.99
CA LEU A 13 -3.77 43.95 20.02
C LEU A 13 -3.57 43.47 18.58
N LEU A 14 -2.32 43.51 18.10
CA LEU A 14 -1.91 42.71 16.95
C LEU A 14 -1.94 41.24 17.39
N PHE A 15 -2.99 40.52 17.05
CA PHE A 15 -2.86 39.08 16.84
C PHE A 15 -2.03 38.90 15.56
N LEU A 16 -0.74 38.64 15.74
CA LEU A 16 0.10 38.10 14.68
C LEU A 16 -0.41 36.68 14.44
N THR A 17 -1.41 36.52 13.58
CA THR A 17 -1.67 35.20 13.00
C THR A 17 -0.39 34.84 12.25
N LEU A 18 0.29 33.80 12.73
CA LEU A 18 1.30 33.10 11.96
C LEU A 18 0.58 32.60 10.72
N ILE A 19 0.66 33.39 9.64
CA ILE A 19 0.36 32.92 8.30
C ILE A 19 1.38 31.79 8.09
N PRO A 20 0.96 30.52 7.95
CA PRO A 20 1.90 29.48 7.60
C PRO A 20 2.60 29.92 6.31
N LYS A 21 3.93 29.90 6.34
CA LYS A 21 4.77 30.16 5.18
C LYS A 21 4.19 29.36 4.02
N ASN A 22 3.92 30.06 2.91
CA ASN A 22 3.55 29.48 1.63
C ASN A 22 4.27 28.13 1.42
N LEU A 23 3.52 27.02 1.53
CA LEU A 23 3.93 25.77 0.90
C LEU A 23 3.82 26.02 -0.59
N SER A 24 4.96 26.29 -1.22
CA SER A 24 5.11 26.16 -2.65
C SER A 24 4.83 24.70 -2.97
N ALA A 25 3.63 24.39 -3.47
CA ALA A 25 3.38 23.14 -4.17
C ALA A 25 4.44 23.03 -5.28
N ARG A 26 5.39 22.11 -5.12
CA ARG A 26 6.19 21.65 -6.25
C ARG A 26 5.26 20.76 -7.08
N VAL A 27 4.46 21.39 -7.93
CA VAL A 27 3.91 20.72 -9.11
C VAL A 27 5.07 20.68 -10.10
N ASN A 28 5.84 19.60 -10.08
CA ASN A 28 6.79 19.25 -11.12
C ASN A 28 7.30 17.83 -10.89
N GLY A 29 6.84 16.89 -11.70
CA GLY A 29 7.39 15.55 -11.77
C GLY A 29 6.49 14.65 -12.60
N GLN A 30 6.89 14.40 -13.85
CA GLN A 30 6.57 13.17 -14.57
C GLN A 30 6.60 11.98 -13.60
N ASP A 31 5.53 11.18 -13.52
CA ASP A 31 5.36 10.21 -12.43
C ASP A 31 6.57 9.28 -12.27
N ASP A 32 7.22 9.36 -11.11
CA ASP A 32 8.54 8.80 -10.87
C ASP A 32 8.44 7.62 -9.91
N TYR A 33 8.58 6.41 -10.46
CA TYR A 33 8.43 5.15 -9.73
C TYR A 33 9.74 4.35 -9.69
N TYR A 34 9.88 3.50 -8.68
CA TYR A 34 10.74 2.34 -8.72
C TYR A 34 9.92 1.14 -9.21
N TYR A 35 10.37 0.52 -10.29
CA TYR A 35 9.80 -0.73 -10.78
C TYR A 35 10.57 -1.91 -10.19
N ARG A 36 9.86 -2.86 -9.60
CA ARG A 36 10.46 -4.07 -9.00
C ARG A 36 9.67 -5.30 -9.41
N ASP A 37 10.40 -6.31 -9.86
CA ASP A 37 9.85 -7.61 -10.19
C ASP A 37 10.25 -8.59 -9.10
N PHE A 38 9.27 -9.31 -8.57
CA PHE A 38 9.44 -10.33 -7.54
C PHE A 38 9.05 -11.69 -8.12
N GLU A 39 9.79 -12.73 -7.73
CA GLU A 39 9.53 -14.10 -8.12
C GLU A 39 9.71 -15.02 -6.90
N TRP A 40 8.70 -15.82 -6.58
CA TRP A 40 8.77 -16.77 -5.47
C TRP A 40 8.01 -18.06 -5.77
N ASP A 41 8.43 -19.15 -5.14
CA ASP A 41 7.79 -20.45 -5.28
C ASP A 41 6.94 -20.76 -4.05
N TYR A 42 5.69 -21.15 -4.27
CA TYR A 42 4.81 -21.64 -3.20
C TYR A 42 3.80 -22.65 -3.76
N ASP A 43 3.51 -23.71 -2.99
CA ASP A 43 2.60 -24.81 -3.35
C ASP A 43 2.84 -25.39 -4.76
N GLY A 44 4.12 -25.56 -5.13
CA GLY A 44 4.51 -26.12 -6.43
C GLY A 44 4.26 -25.21 -7.63
N ARG A 45 3.96 -23.93 -7.40
CA ARG A 45 3.82 -22.89 -8.44
C ARG A 45 4.85 -21.79 -8.25
N THR A 46 5.28 -21.21 -9.36
CA THR A 46 6.09 -19.99 -9.37
C THR A 46 5.16 -18.80 -9.57
N TRP A 47 5.24 -17.86 -8.63
CA TRP A 47 4.52 -16.60 -8.63
C TRP A 47 5.44 -15.49 -9.07
N THR A 48 4.90 -14.55 -9.84
CA THR A 48 5.61 -13.37 -10.30
C THR A 48 4.76 -12.15 -10.08
N TRP A 49 5.36 -11.07 -9.58
CA TRP A 49 4.64 -9.83 -9.37
C TRP A 49 5.53 -8.62 -9.64
N SER A 50 5.02 -7.68 -10.43
CA SER A 50 5.65 -6.38 -10.66
C SER A 50 4.99 -5.31 -9.79
N LEU A 51 5.80 -4.57 -9.04
CA LEU A 51 5.39 -3.42 -8.26
C LEU A 51 5.92 -2.12 -8.88
N SER A 52 5.04 -1.14 -9.02
CA SER A 52 5.37 0.26 -9.24
C SER A 52 5.31 1.01 -7.92
N ILE A 53 6.47 1.25 -7.30
CA ILE A 53 6.58 1.86 -5.97
C ILE A 53 6.87 3.35 -6.14
N PRO A 54 6.02 4.28 -5.64
CA PRO A 54 6.25 5.71 -5.82
C PRO A 54 7.59 6.15 -5.21
N ARG A 55 8.42 6.87 -5.98
CA ARG A 55 9.74 7.31 -5.50
C ARG A 55 9.63 8.23 -4.28
N TYR A 56 8.62 9.09 -4.23
CA TYR A 56 8.42 9.98 -3.08
C TYR A 56 8.22 9.19 -1.77
N LEU A 57 7.58 8.01 -1.82
CA LEU A 57 7.27 7.23 -0.63
C LEU A 57 8.56 6.65 -0.05
N TYR A 58 9.41 6.11 -0.92
CA TYR A 58 10.77 5.69 -0.55
C TYR A 58 11.59 6.84 0.03
N GLU A 59 11.55 8.03 -0.60
CA GLU A 59 12.27 9.22 -0.12
C GLU A 59 11.77 9.72 1.25
N GLU A 60 10.45 9.67 1.50
CA GLU A 60 9.85 10.03 2.79
C GLU A 60 10.36 9.12 3.89
N TYR A 61 10.33 7.79 3.68
CA TYR A 61 10.88 6.84 4.66
C TYR A 61 12.37 7.06 4.88
N GLN A 62 13.17 7.19 3.80
CA GLN A 62 14.61 7.49 3.89
C GLN A 62 14.91 8.77 4.68
N SER A 63 13.98 9.74 4.72
CA SER A 63 14.14 10.98 5.48
C SER A 63 14.08 10.79 7.00
N VAL A 64 13.51 9.68 7.48
CA VAL A 64 13.42 9.35 8.91
C VAL A 64 14.83 9.13 9.48
N PRO A 65 15.24 9.92 10.48
CA PRO A 65 16.58 9.83 11.05
C PRO A 65 16.89 8.44 11.61
N VAL A 66 18.11 7.94 11.37
CA VAL A 66 18.61 6.67 11.94
C VAL A 66 18.44 6.62 13.46
N PHE A 67 18.60 7.75 14.15
CA PHE A 67 18.38 7.85 15.59
C PHE A 67 16.95 7.46 16.01
N ASP A 68 15.94 7.82 15.22
CA ASP A 68 14.54 7.47 15.50
C ASP A 68 14.26 6.00 15.18
N ARG A 69 14.89 5.46 14.13
CA ARG A 69 14.78 4.06 13.71
C ARG A 69 15.36 3.10 14.75
N LEU A 70 16.50 3.46 15.34
CA LEU A 70 17.20 2.67 16.35
C LEU A 70 16.72 2.95 17.78
N ARG A 71 15.70 3.80 17.96
CA ARG A 71 15.19 4.13 19.29
C ARG A 71 14.71 2.86 19.99
N ASP A 72 15.23 2.60 21.18
CA ASP A 72 14.95 1.39 21.99
C ASP A 72 15.46 0.07 21.38
N GLY A 73 16.34 0.13 20.37
CA GLY A 73 16.96 -1.03 19.73
C GLY A 73 15.93 -2.00 19.13
N PRO A 74 16.21 -3.32 19.12
CA PRO A 74 15.29 -4.33 18.58
C PRO A 74 13.88 -4.32 19.21
N GLY A 75 13.75 -3.83 20.45
CA GLY A 75 12.45 -3.68 21.11
C GLY A 75 11.61 -2.51 20.57
N GLY A 76 12.23 -1.58 19.86
CA GLY A 76 11.61 -0.40 19.28
C GLY A 76 11.26 -0.51 17.79
N TYR A 77 11.63 -1.59 17.10
CA TYR A 77 11.34 -1.79 15.67
C TYR A 77 9.85 -1.88 15.33
N GLY A 78 8.97 -1.98 16.34
CA GLY A 78 7.54 -1.69 16.19
C GLY A 78 7.26 -0.29 15.60
N PHE A 79 8.17 0.68 15.77
CA PHE A 79 8.11 1.98 15.11
C PHE A 79 8.19 1.89 13.58
N LEU A 80 8.90 0.89 13.04
CA LEU A 80 9.10 0.71 11.60
C LEU A 80 7.97 -0.11 10.94
N THR A 81 7.07 -0.68 11.74
CA THR A 81 6.02 -1.60 11.29
C THR A 81 4.80 -0.82 10.79
N THR A 82 4.88 -0.18 9.63
CA THR A 82 3.90 0.82 9.17
C THR A 82 2.62 0.18 8.62
N THR A 83 1.70 -0.24 9.48
CA THR A 83 0.45 -0.93 9.06
C THR A 83 -0.62 0.01 8.51
N ASN A 84 -0.46 1.33 8.65
CA ASN A 84 -1.36 2.34 8.07
C ASN A 84 -0.78 3.00 6.81
N ASP A 85 0.24 2.39 6.19
CA ASP A 85 0.76 2.84 4.91
C ASP A 85 -0.10 2.26 3.78
N TYR A 86 -0.79 3.13 3.04
CA TYR A 86 -1.71 2.71 1.97
C TYR A 86 -1.06 1.86 0.88
N TYR A 87 0.21 2.11 0.56
CA TYR A 87 0.91 1.31 -0.45
C TYR A 87 1.16 -0.10 0.09
N ILE A 88 1.63 -0.23 1.33
CA ILE A 88 1.85 -1.54 1.96
C ILE A 88 0.54 -2.27 2.24
N GLU A 89 -0.54 -1.55 2.58
CA GLU A 89 -1.90 -2.11 2.64
C GLU A 89 -2.29 -2.74 1.30
N SER A 90 -2.13 -2.01 0.19
CA SER A 90 -2.42 -2.54 -1.14
C SER A 90 -1.56 -3.75 -1.52
N VAL A 91 -0.31 -3.81 -1.02
CA VAL A 91 0.56 -4.95 -1.23
C VAL A 91 0.06 -6.18 -0.45
N ALA A 92 -0.31 -5.99 0.82
CA ALA A 92 -0.87 -7.05 1.66
C ALA A 92 -2.19 -7.58 1.10
N GLU A 93 -3.08 -6.69 0.64
CA GLU A 93 -4.35 -7.04 0.03
C GLU A 93 -4.15 -7.86 -1.26
N LYS A 94 -3.26 -7.45 -2.16
CA LYS A 94 -2.95 -8.21 -3.38
C LYS A 94 -2.39 -9.61 -3.06
N LEU A 95 -1.56 -9.75 -2.02
CA LEU A 95 -1.09 -11.07 -1.56
C LEU A 95 -2.24 -11.92 -1.00
N GLN A 96 -3.10 -11.32 -0.20
CA GLN A 96 -4.27 -11.99 0.37
C GLN A 96 -5.26 -12.43 -0.72
N GLU A 97 -5.53 -11.58 -1.71
CA GLU A 97 -6.37 -11.91 -2.87
C GLU A 97 -5.80 -13.08 -3.68
N ALA A 98 -4.48 -13.08 -3.94
CA ALA A 98 -3.81 -14.17 -4.63
C ALA A 98 -3.94 -15.49 -3.86
N ALA A 99 -3.73 -15.48 -2.54
CA ALA A 99 -3.91 -16.65 -1.69
C ALA A 99 -5.37 -17.13 -1.66
N ASN A 100 -6.32 -16.21 -1.55
CA ASN A 100 -7.76 -16.49 -1.58
C ASN A 100 -8.21 -17.10 -2.92
N GLY A 101 -7.65 -16.62 -4.04
CA GLY A 101 -7.92 -17.16 -5.38
C GLY A 101 -7.53 -18.63 -5.52
N GLU A 102 -6.52 -19.09 -4.78
CA GLU A 102 -6.13 -20.50 -4.72
C GLU A 102 -6.86 -21.32 -3.65
N GLY A 103 -7.68 -20.66 -2.83
CA GLY A 103 -8.39 -21.30 -1.71
C GLY A 103 -7.46 -21.75 -0.59
N TYR A 104 -6.34 -21.04 -0.39
CA TYR A 104 -5.40 -21.31 0.69
C TYR A 104 -6.07 -21.18 2.07
N SER A 105 -5.68 -22.07 2.98
CA SER A 105 -6.05 -21.95 4.39
C SER A 105 -5.31 -20.77 5.03
N SER A 106 -5.69 -20.35 6.24
CA SER A 106 -4.96 -19.30 6.96
C SER A 106 -3.49 -19.65 7.19
N PHE A 107 -3.16 -20.94 7.38
CA PHE A 107 -1.78 -21.39 7.50
C PHE A 107 -1.04 -21.22 6.16
N ASP A 108 -1.69 -21.58 5.06
CA ASP A 108 -1.11 -21.49 3.72
C ASP A 108 -0.99 -20.04 3.25
N GLU A 109 -1.92 -19.16 3.60
CA GLU A 109 -1.89 -17.74 3.32
C GLU A 109 -0.68 -17.07 3.99
N VAL A 110 -0.47 -17.31 5.29
CA VAL A 110 0.72 -16.79 6.00
C VAL A 110 2.01 -17.40 5.45
N SER A 111 2.01 -18.70 5.14
CA SER A 111 3.17 -19.39 4.56
C SER A 111 3.50 -18.90 3.15
N PHE A 112 2.48 -18.53 2.37
CA PHE A 112 2.62 -17.92 1.04
C PHE A 112 3.28 -16.55 1.13
N VAL A 113 2.83 -15.69 2.07
CA VAL A 113 3.46 -14.40 2.32
C VAL A 113 4.88 -14.55 2.88
N LEU A 114 5.10 -15.54 3.74
CA LEU A 114 6.43 -15.86 4.24
C LEU A 114 7.37 -16.24 3.09
N ALA A 115 6.91 -17.09 2.16
CA ALA A 115 7.68 -17.47 0.98
C ALA A 115 7.98 -16.27 0.05
N PHE A 116 7.03 -15.34 -0.10
CA PHE A 116 7.26 -14.07 -0.81
C PHE A 116 8.39 -13.26 -0.15
N VAL A 117 8.34 -13.03 1.16
CA VAL A 117 9.38 -12.25 1.85
C VAL A 117 10.73 -12.97 1.84
N GLN A 118 10.76 -14.30 2.01
CA GLN A 118 11.97 -15.11 1.90
C GLN A 118 12.58 -15.12 0.49
N SER A 119 11.84 -14.67 -0.52
CA SER A 119 12.32 -14.60 -1.89
C SER A 119 13.28 -13.45 -2.14
N LEU A 120 13.23 -12.42 -1.28
CA LEU A 120 14.06 -11.22 -1.36
C LEU A 120 15.54 -11.55 -1.10
N ASP A 121 16.43 -10.72 -1.63
CA ASP A 121 17.86 -10.93 -1.50
C ASP A 121 18.30 -10.71 -0.04
N TYR A 122 18.82 -11.76 0.60
CA TYR A 122 19.38 -11.62 1.92
C TYR A 122 20.80 -11.03 1.86
N THR A 123 20.98 -9.86 2.44
CA THR A 123 22.29 -9.23 2.59
C THR A 123 22.74 -9.34 4.04
N SER A 124 23.72 -10.20 4.33
CA SER A 124 24.30 -10.25 5.68
C SER A 124 25.12 -8.99 5.93
N ASP A 125 24.75 -8.25 6.98
CA ASP A 125 25.44 -7.05 7.49
C ASP A 125 26.86 -7.30 8.05
N ASN A 126 27.46 -8.45 7.76
CA ASN A 126 28.87 -8.74 8.05
C ASN A 126 29.87 -7.89 7.22
N VAL A 127 29.40 -7.00 6.33
CA VAL A 127 30.23 -6.00 5.62
C VAL A 127 30.14 -4.60 6.28
N THR A 128 29.19 -4.38 7.20
CA THR A 128 28.97 -3.14 7.96
C THR A 128 29.10 -3.42 9.46
N SER A 129 30.29 -3.88 9.87
CA SER A 129 30.61 -4.12 11.27
C SER A 129 30.28 -2.93 12.18
N GLY A 130 29.23 -3.05 12.99
CA GLY A 130 29.10 -2.48 14.34
C GLY A 130 28.99 -0.96 14.49
N TYR A 131 28.87 -0.18 13.40
CA TYR A 131 28.74 1.29 13.47
C TYR A 131 27.58 1.88 12.65
N ASP A 132 26.96 1.14 11.72
CA ASP A 132 25.93 1.65 10.79
C ASP A 132 24.74 0.66 10.66
N GLU A 133 24.05 0.34 11.76
CA GLU A 133 22.76 -0.38 11.72
C GLU A 133 21.70 0.54 11.08
N TYR A 134 21.04 0.08 10.02
CA TYR A 134 20.03 0.85 9.28
C TYR A 134 18.80 -0.03 9.02
N PRO A 135 17.91 -0.19 10.04
CA PRO A 135 16.71 -0.97 9.85
C PRO A 135 15.75 -0.22 8.93
N ARG A 136 15.30 -0.90 7.89
CA ARG A 136 14.47 -0.39 6.80
C ARG A 136 12.99 -0.47 7.14
N PHE A 137 12.22 0.48 6.61
CA PHE A 137 10.78 0.39 6.53
C PHE A 137 10.36 -0.66 5.47
N PRO A 138 9.11 -1.16 5.52
CA PRO A 138 8.60 -2.10 4.53
C PRO A 138 8.75 -1.63 3.08
N VAL A 139 8.45 -0.35 2.80
CA VAL A 139 8.60 0.24 1.46
C VAL A 139 10.06 0.23 1.01
N GLU A 140 10.99 0.58 1.90
CA GLU A 140 12.42 0.56 1.59
C GLU A 140 12.90 -0.86 1.29
N THR A 141 12.44 -1.86 2.06
CA THR A 141 12.77 -3.27 1.85
C THR A 141 12.30 -3.78 0.49
N LEU A 142 11.09 -3.38 0.06
CA LEU A 142 10.57 -3.71 -1.28
C LEU A 142 11.37 -3.01 -2.39
N VAL A 143 11.70 -1.72 -2.24
CA VAL A 143 12.51 -0.98 -3.22
C VAL A 143 13.94 -1.50 -3.28
N ASP A 144 14.54 -1.88 -2.16
CA ASP A 144 15.92 -2.39 -2.14
C ASP A 144 16.01 -3.86 -2.54
N ASN A 145 14.86 -4.52 -2.76
CA ASN A 145 14.72 -5.93 -3.09
C ASN A 145 15.33 -6.87 -2.04
N GLY A 146 15.30 -6.47 -0.77
CA GLY A 146 15.88 -7.24 0.31
C GLY A 146 16.47 -6.40 1.43
N GLY A 147 17.20 -7.10 2.30
CA GLY A 147 17.73 -6.60 3.56
C GLY A 147 18.26 -7.75 4.41
N ASP A 148 18.53 -7.48 5.67
CA ASP A 148 18.94 -8.50 6.64
C ASP A 148 17.77 -9.00 7.50
N CYS A 149 18.06 -9.48 8.72
CA CYS A 149 17.06 -10.19 9.53
C CYS A 149 15.93 -9.29 10.01
N GLU A 150 16.24 -8.06 10.43
CA GLU A 150 15.23 -7.11 10.89
C GLU A 150 14.41 -6.54 9.74
N ASP A 151 15.02 -6.23 8.60
CA ASP A 151 14.32 -5.64 7.46
C ASP A 151 13.22 -6.57 6.93
N THR A 152 13.59 -7.83 6.70
CA THR A 152 12.66 -8.85 6.21
C THR A 152 11.61 -9.21 7.27
N SER A 153 11.99 -9.22 8.55
CA SER A 153 11.04 -9.41 9.66
C SER A 153 10.03 -8.27 9.76
N ILE A 154 10.47 -7.01 9.61
CA ILE A 154 9.61 -5.83 9.66
C ILE A 154 8.60 -5.84 8.50
N LEU A 155 9.06 -6.17 7.29
CA LEU A 155 8.19 -6.34 6.13
C LEU A 155 7.15 -7.45 6.37
N PHE A 156 7.59 -8.65 6.74
CA PHE A 156 6.69 -9.78 6.98
C PHE A 156 5.66 -9.46 8.07
N ALA A 157 6.11 -8.92 9.20
CA ALA A 157 5.23 -8.57 10.30
C ALA A 157 4.21 -7.49 9.95
N THR A 158 4.60 -6.51 9.13
CA THR A 158 3.69 -5.46 8.66
C THR A 158 2.58 -6.07 7.79
N LEU A 159 2.94 -6.89 6.81
CA LEU A 159 1.99 -7.55 5.91
C LEU A 159 1.02 -8.44 6.69
N THR A 160 1.52 -9.28 7.60
CA THR A 160 0.65 -10.20 8.36
C THR A 160 -0.27 -9.47 9.33
N LEU A 161 0.17 -8.35 9.93
CA LEU A 161 -0.71 -7.52 10.76
C LEU A 161 -1.84 -6.88 9.95
N ILE A 162 -1.55 -6.35 8.76
CA ILE A 162 -2.56 -5.78 7.86
C ILE A 162 -3.59 -6.86 7.47
N MET A 163 -3.12 -8.06 7.17
CA MET A 163 -3.96 -9.21 6.84
C MET A 163 -4.76 -9.76 8.05
N GLY A 164 -4.58 -9.19 9.24
CA GLY A 164 -5.35 -9.52 10.45
C GLY A 164 -4.75 -10.64 11.31
N TYR A 165 -3.52 -11.06 11.04
CA TYR A 165 -2.83 -12.09 11.81
C TYR A 165 -2.12 -11.48 13.02
N GLY A 166 -2.42 -12.02 14.21
CA GLY A 166 -1.74 -11.63 15.44
C GLY A 166 -0.24 -11.87 15.31
N THR A 167 0.57 -10.82 15.45
CA THR A 167 1.99 -10.86 15.13
C THR A 167 2.82 -10.21 16.25
N VAL A 168 3.96 -10.81 16.57
CA VAL A 168 4.98 -10.26 17.49
C VAL A 168 6.37 -10.42 16.88
N TYR A 169 7.34 -9.67 17.37
CA TYR A 169 8.74 -9.95 17.07
C TYR A 169 9.35 -10.89 18.11
N ILE A 170 10.29 -11.71 17.64
CA ILE A 170 11.11 -12.62 18.43
C ILE A 170 12.56 -12.21 18.22
N ASN A 171 13.24 -11.82 19.29
CA ASN A 171 14.61 -11.33 19.26
C ASN A 171 15.55 -12.25 20.08
N PRO A 172 16.14 -13.28 19.44
CA PRO A 172 17.31 -13.95 19.99
C PRO A 172 18.55 -13.03 19.93
N PRO A 173 19.63 -13.35 20.66
CA PRO A 173 20.89 -12.63 20.56
C PRO A 173 21.41 -12.59 19.10
N ASN A 174 21.65 -11.37 18.60
CA ASN A 174 22.14 -11.10 17.24
C ASN A 174 21.24 -11.64 16.12
N HIS A 175 19.93 -11.76 16.35
CA HIS A 175 18.96 -12.16 15.32
C HIS A 175 17.61 -11.48 15.53
N TYR A 176 16.80 -11.46 14.48
CA TYR A 176 15.45 -10.92 14.51
C TYR A 176 14.54 -11.79 13.65
N ALA A 177 13.38 -12.16 14.20
CA ALA A 177 12.41 -13.04 13.57
C ALA A 177 10.99 -12.65 13.97
N VAL A 178 10.01 -13.30 13.37
CA VAL A 178 8.59 -13.00 13.59
C VAL A 178 7.89 -14.19 14.26
N GLY A 179 6.95 -13.90 15.15
CA GLY A 179 6.04 -14.86 15.74
C GLY A 179 4.62 -14.62 15.25
N ILE A 180 3.98 -15.63 14.67
CA ILE A 180 2.59 -15.56 14.21
C ILE A 180 1.67 -16.33 15.15
N LEU A 181 0.59 -15.69 15.59
CA LEU A 181 -0.42 -16.27 16.46
C LEU A 181 -1.04 -17.49 15.79
N GLY A 182 -0.98 -18.63 16.45
CA GLY A 182 -1.56 -19.88 15.98
C GLY A 182 -2.08 -20.72 17.13
N ASP A 183 -2.84 -21.76 16.80
CA ASP A 183 -3.36 -22.74 17.74
C ASP A 183 -3.10 -24.14 17.19
N ASP A 184 -2.58 -25.03 18.05
CA ASP A 184 -2.30 -26.44 17.77
C ASP A 184 -1.55 -26.71 16.44
N LEU A 185 -0.63 -25.81 16.04
CA LEU A 185 0.29 -26.04 14.93
C LEU A 185 1.52 -26.83 15.39
N ASP A 186 2.14 -27.55 14.46
CA ASP A 186 3.42 -28.21 14.68
C ASP A 186 4.58 -27.19 14.63
N GLY A 187 5.63 -27.42 15.42
CA GLY A 187 6.89 -26.67 15.36
C GLY A 187 7.20 -25.83 16.60
N TYR A 188 8.23 -25.00 16.49
CA TYR A 188 8.71 -24.11 17.53
C TYR A 188 7.82 -22.88 17.70
N TYR A 189 7.53 -22.56 18.96
CA TYR A 189 6.69 -21.43 19.31
C TYR A 189 7.18 -20.78 20.61
N PHE A 190 6.68 -19.56 20.83
CA PHE A 190 6.87 -18.79 22.04
C PHE A 190 5.50 -18.40 22.60
N THR A 191 5.39 -18.37 23.92
CA THR A 191 4.15 -17.95 24.59
C THR A 191 4.27 -16.52 25.10
N TYR A 192 3.32 -15.66 24.75
CA TYR A 192 3.25 -14.28 25.23
C TYR A 192 1.80 -13.90 25.48
N ASP A 193 1.50 -13.32 26.64
CA ASP A 193 0.15 -12.91 27.05
C ASP A 193 -0.91 -14.03 26.88
N GLU A 194 -0.57 -15.23 27.38
CA GLU A 194 -1.39 -16.46 27.30
C GLU A 194 -1.70 -16.95 25.87
N LYS A 195 -1.05 -16.37 24.85
CA LYS A 195 -1.18 -16.73 23.44
C LYS A 195 0.10 -17.42 22.93
N THR A 196 -0.06 -18.25 21.90
CA THR A 196 1.02 -19.02 21.27
C THR A 196 1.39 -18.41 19.92
N TYR A 197 2.66 -18.02 19.77
CA TYR A 197 3.19 -17.44 18.54
C TYR A 197 4.25 -18.38 17.95
N TYR A 198 3.98 -18.89 16.75
CA TYR A 198 4.86 -19.81 16.03
C TYR A 198 5.97 -19.05 15.33
N TYR A 199 7.19 -19.55 15.48
CA TYR A 199 8.39 -18.92 14.96
C TYR A 199 8.40 -18.94 13.43
N CYS A 200 8.67 -17.80 12.82
CA CYS A 200 8.77 -17.64 11.37
C CYS A 200 10.14 -17.01 11.06
N GLU A 201 10.98 -17.78 10.37
CA GLU A 201 12.27 -17.32 9.85
C GLU A 201 12.07 -16.65 8.49
N THR A 202 12.41 -15.37 8.39
CA THR A 202 12.32 -14.61 7.14
C THR A 202 13.63 -14.64 6.35
N THR A 203 14.74 -15.03 6.99
CA THR A 203 16.05 -15.06 6.37
C THR A 203 16.27 -16.35 5.58
N GLY A 204 16.25 -16.22 4.25
CA GLY A 204 16.49 -17.32 3.33
C GLY A 204 15.25 -18.16 3.02
N LYS A 205 15.36 -18.98 1.98
CA LYS A 205 14.24 -19.69 1.36
C LYS A 205 13.91 -21.01 2.05
N GLY A 206 12.62 -21.30 2.19
CA GLY A 206 12.10 -22.64 2.47
C GLY A 206 11.89 -22.95 3.95
N TRP A 207 12.09 -21.98 4.84
CA TRP A 207 11.69 -22.12 6.23
C TRP A 207 10.17 -22.10 6.34
N LYS A 208 9.62 -23.01 7.13
CA LYS A 208 8.18 -23.07 7.40
C LYS A 208 7.87 -22.42 8.73
N ILE A 209 6.59 -22.07 8.91
CA ILE A 209 6.05 -21.70 10.22
C ILE A 209 6.39 -22.83 11.20
N GLY A 210 7.07 -22.47 12.30
CA GLY A 210 7.53 -23.39 13.32
C GLY A 210 8.96 -23.94 13.12
N ASP A 211 9.64 -23.64 12.02
CA ASP A 211 11.03 -24.05 11.84
C ASP A 211 12.00 -23.06 12.51
N LEU A 212 12.66 -23.49 13.58
CA LEU A 212 13.70 -22.71 14.26
C LEU A 212 15.09 -23.12 13.76
N PRO A 213 15.96 -22.18 13.35
CA PRO A 213 17.35 -22.50 13.03
C PRO A 213 18.07 -23.18 14.20
N GLU A 214 18.91 -24.19 13.90
CA GLU A 214 19.56 -25.03 14.91
C GLU A 214 20.36 -24.22 15.94
N ASP A 215 20.98 -23.12 15.51
CA ASP A 215 21.80 -22.23 16.34
C ASP A 215 21.00 -21.52 17.45
N PHE A 216 19.67 -21.43 17.32
CA PHE A 216 18.79 -20.80 18.31
C PHE A 216 18.08 -21.80 19.23
N ILE A 217 18.29 -23.11 19.05
CA ILE A 217 17.68 -24.12 19.93
C ILE A 217 18.21 -23.96 21.37
N GLY A 218 17.29 -23.68 22.30
CA GLY A 218 17.61 -23.49 23.71
C GLY A 218 18.26 -22.14 24.04
N VAL A 219 18.34 -21.23 23.07
CA VAL A 219 18.75 -19.84 23.28
C VAL A 219 17.55 -19.04 23.75
N GLU A 220 17.73 -18.22 24.80
CA GLU A 220 16.67 -17.32 25.27
C GLU A 220 16.42 -16.22 24.23
N ALA A 221 15.15 -15.94 23.93
CA ALA A 221 14.74 -14.85 23.05
C ALA A 221 13.75 -13.93 23.78
N SER A 222 13.82 -12.64 23.47
CA SER A 222 12.85 -11.65 23.94
C SER A 222 11.66 -11.57 22.98
N ILE A 223 10.45 -11.44 23.52
CA ILE A 223 9.26 -11.15 22.71
C ILE A 223 9.00 -9.65 22.74
N CYS A 224 8.94 -9.03 21.57
CA CYS A 224 8.70 -7.60 21.41
C CYS A 224 7.32 -7.39 20.77
N PRO A 225 6.29 -7.02 21.56
CA PRO A 225 4.94 -6.82 21.04
C PRO A 225 4.89 -5.57 20.16
N ILE A 226 4.15 -5.66 19.05
CA ILE A 226 3.92 -4.55 18.13
C ILE A 226 2.70 -3.76 18.60
N ARG A 227 2.81 -2.44 18.62
CA ARG A 227 1.76 -1.54 19.14
C ARG A 227 1.41 -0.51 18.08
N ASP A 228 0.18 -0.54 17.60
CA ASP A 228 -0.29 0.30 16.48
C ASP A 228 -0.04 1.79 16.73
N TRP A 229 -0.19 2.26 17.97
CA TRP A 229 0.02 3.67 18.33
C TRP A 229 1.49 4.10 18.50
N LEU A 230 2.45 3.18 18.35
CA LEU A 230 3.88 3.48 18.36
C LEU A 230 4.52 3.42 16.96
N GLN A 231 3.77 2.98 15.95
CA GLN A 231 4.24 2.95 14.58
C GLN A 231 4.51 4.36 14.07
N TYR A 232 5.50 4.50 13.19
CA TYR A 232 5.74 5.72 12.47
C TYR A 232 4.54 6.05 11.58
N VAL A 233 4.17 7.33 11.58
CA VAL A 233 3.16 7.88 10.69
C VAL A 233 3.87 9.00 9.93
N PRO A 234 4.01 8.91 8.60
CA PRO A 234 4.61 9.96 7.81
C PRO A 234 3.95 11.32 8.06
N ASP A 235 4.77 12.37 8.21
CA ASP A 235 4.26 13.75 8.35
C ASP A 235 3.49 14.17 7.10
N TYR A 236 3.87 13.59 5.95
CA TYR A 236 3.16 13.67 4.69
C TYR A 236 2.61 12.29 4.32
N VAL A 237 1.35 12.04 4.69
CA VAL A 237 0.58 11.02 4.00
C VAL A 237 0.35 11.58 2.60
N TYR A 238 1.11 11.11 1.60
CA TYR A 238 0.56 11.15 0.25
C TYR A 238 -0.61 10.16 0.27
N VAL A 239 -1.74 10.68 0.68
CA VAL A 239 -3.01 10.24 0.13
C VAL A 239 -2.79 10.48 -1.37
N PRO A 240 -2.90 9.48 -2.26
CA PRO A 240 -3.14 9.81 -3.66
C PRO A 240 -4.15 10.94 -3.64
N PRO A 241 -3.91 12.08 -4.33
CA PRO A 241 -4.83 13.20 -4.26
C PRO A 241 -6.22 12.59 -4.34
N PRO A 242 -7.18 12.93 -3.45
CA PRO A 242 -8.53 12.42 -3.62
C PRO A 242 -8.80 12.62 -5.09
N SER A 243 -8.95 11.50 -5.82
CA SER A 243 -9.37 11.58 -7.22
C SER A 243 -10.55 12.50 -7.15
N PRO A 244 -10.46 13.65 -7.86
CA PRO A 244 -11.09 14.91 -7.48
C PRO A 244 -12.34 14.61 -6.70
N THR A 245 -12.33 14.89 -5.37
CA THR A 245 -13.48 14.54 -4.51
C THR A 245 -14.70 14.88 -5.34
N PRO A 246 -15.56 13.89 -5.65
CA PRO A 246 -16.61 14.09 -6.61
C PRO A 246 -17.23 15.42 -6.33
N SER A 247 -17.25 16.27 -7.36
CA SER A 247 -17.92 17.54 -7.26
C SER A 247 -19.24 17.22 -6.54
N SER A 248 -19.53 17.91 -5.45
CA SER A 248 -20.69 17.62 -4.61
C SER A 248 -22.02 17.97 -5.33
N GLY A 249 -22.05 17.77 -6.64
CA GLY A 249 -23.12 17.95 -7.59
C GLY A 249 -23.87 16.65 -7.85
N GLU A 250 -25.00 16.80 -8.50
CA GLU A 250 -26.15 15.92 -8.46
C GLU A 250 -26.03 14.65 -9.35
N ASP A 251 -24.81 14.21 -9.71
CA ASP A 251 -24.59 13.26 -10.82
C ASP A 251 -23.71 12.03 -10.49
N MET A 252 -23.38 11.80 -9.22
CA MET A 252 -22.83 10.52 -8.77
C MET A 252 -23.90 9.46 -8.60
N ILE A 253 -23.75 8.32 -9.26
CA ILE A 253 -24.68 7.21 -9.13
C ILE A 253 -23.99 5.87 -8.91
N GLU A 254 -24.56 5.07 -8.01
CA GLU A 254 -24.16 3.69 -7.75
C GLU A 254 -24.80 2.77 -8.81
N VAL A 255 -23.97 1.99 -9.51
CA VAL A 255 -24.39 1.11 -10.62
C VAL A 255 -23.79 -0.28 -10.46
N TYR A 256 -24.50 -1.29 -10.97
CA TYR A 256 -24.02 -2.67 -10.93
C TYR A 256 -23.49 -3.06 -12.31
N VAL A 257 -22.22 -3.44 -12.39
CA VAL A 257 -21.56 -3.82 -13.64
C VAL A 257 -22.00 -5.23 -14.02
N THR A 258 -22.57 -5.37 -15.22
CA THR A 258 -23.06 -6.67 -15.73
C THR A 258 -22.13 -7.32 -16.73
N GLU A 259 -21.35 -6.53 -17.45
CA GLU A 259 -20.48 -7.00 -18.53
C GLU A 259 -19.44 -5.93 -18.83
N VAL A 260 -18.16 -6.29 -18.88
CA VAL A 260 -17.10 -5.45 -19.45
C VAL A 260 -17.01 -5.75 -20.94
N VAL A 261 -16.97 -4.70 -21.77
CA VAL A 261 -16.99 -4.82 -23.24
C VAL A 261 -15.58 -4.87 -23.80
N ASP A 262 -14.72 -3.99 -23.30
CA ASP A 262 -13.31 -3.85 -23.67
C ASP A 262 -12.55 -3.15 -22.52
N GLY A 263 -11.31 -2.72 -22.77
CA GLY A 263 -10.46 -2.09 -21.76
C GLY A 263 -10.93 -0.73 -21.24
N ASP A 264 -11.99 -0.12 -21.77
CA ASP A 264 -12.48 1.16 -21.25
C ASP A 264 -14.00 1.33 -21.31
N THR A 265 -14.75 0.29 -21.71
CA THR A 265 -16.20 0.32 -21.87
C THR A 265 -16.87 -0.84 -21.12
N PHE A 266 -17.98 -0.57 -20.42
CA PHE A 266 -18.78 -1.61 -19.76
C PHE A 266 -20.29 -1.30 -19.76
N HIS A 267 -21.08 -2.34 -19.49
CA HIS A 267 -22.53 -2.28 -19.34
C HIS A 267 -22.95 -2.44 -17.89
N THR A 268 -24.06 -1.79 -17.53
CA THR A 268 -24.64 -1.85 -16.20
C THR A 268 -26.04 -2.47 -16.21
N PHE A 269 -26.45 -3.03 -15.07
CA PHE A 269 -27.80 -3.57 -14.86
C PHE A 269 -28.89 -2.51 -15.03
N GLN A 270 -28.56 -1.25 -14.71
CA GLN A 270 -29.43 -0.09 -14.87
C GLN A 270 -29.67 0.26 -16.36
N GLY A 271 -28.99 -0.41 -17.29
CA GLY A 271 -29.13 -0.23 -18.73
C GLY A 271 -28.22 0.85 -19.30
N TYR A 272 -27.19 1.25 -18.55
CA TYR A 272 -26.19 2.21 -19.03
C TYR A 272 -25.07 1.50 -19.78
N THR A 273 -24.52 2.19 -20.77
CA THR A 273 -23.20 1.88 -21.31
C THR A 273 -22.28 3.00 -20.87
N VAL A 274 -21.19 2.63 -20.19
CA VAL A 274 -20.23 3.57 -19.61
C VAL A 274 -18.92 3.44 -20.36
N ARG A 275 -18.33 4.58 -20.72
CA ARG A 275 -16.97 4.74 -21.25
C ARG A 275 -16.16 5.46 -20.18
N LEU A 276 -15.02 4.90 -19.79
CA LEU A 276 -14.12 5.56 -18.85
C LEU A 276 -13.66 6.91 -19.43
N ALA A 277 -13.70 7.97 -18.64
CA ALA A 277 -13.18 9.28 -19.00
C ALA A 277 -11.64 9.28 -19.06
N ASP A 278 -11.08 10.00 -20.04
CA ASP A 278 -9.66 10.38 -20.18
C ASP A 278 -8.63 9.25 -20.22
N VAL A 279 -9.12 8.04 -20.47
CA VAL A 279 -8.29 6.87 -20.74
C VAL A 279 -8.61 6.34 -22.12
N ASP A 280 -7.60 5.83 -22.81
CA ASP A 280 -7.75 5.13 -24.08
C ASP A 280 -7.08 3.77 -23.97
N ALA A 281 -7.90 2.72 -23.95
CA ALA A 281 -7.42 1.34 -23.95
C ALA A 281 -7.15 0.88 -25.39
N PRO A 282 -6.22 -0.08 -25.62
CA PRO A 282 -6.00 -0.63 -26.94
C PRO A 282 -7.30 -1.17 -27.55
N GLU A 283 -7.57 -0.85 -28.81
CA GLU A 283 -8.80 -1.22 -29.52
C GLU A 283 -8.75 -2.66 -30.09
N PHE A 284 -9.90 -3.20 -30.52
CA PHE A 284 -9.95 -4.57 -31.06
C PHE A 284 -8.98 -4.77 -32.24
N GLY A 285 -8.01 -5.66 -32.04
CA GLY A 285 -6.95 -5.97 -33.02
C GLY A 285 -5.61 -5.27 -32.75
N GLU A 286 -5.54 -4.41 -31.73
CA GLU A 286 -4.31 -3.80 -31.24
C GLU A 286 -3.61 -4.67 -30.17
N VAL A 287 -2.32 -4.42 -29.96
CA VAL A 287 -1.54 -5.13 -28.93
C VAL A 287 -1.98 -4.63 -27.56
N GLY A 288 -2.30 -5.55 -26.65
CA GLY A 288 -2.76 -5.21 -25.29
C GLY A 288 -4.28 -5.17 -25.11
N PHE A 289 -5.07 -5.35 -26.18
CA PHE A 289 -6.55 -5.32 -26.12
C PHE A 289 -7.09 -6.34 -25.11
N SER A 290 -6.65 -7.59 -25.21
CA SER A 290 -7.15 -8.67 -24.34
C SER A 290 -6.69 -8.49 -22.90
N GLU A 291 -5.44 -8.09 -22.70
CA GLU A 291 -4.87 -7.84 -21.39
C GLU A 291 -5.57 -6.69 -20.67
N SER A 292 -5.86 -5.59 -21.39
CA SER A 292 -6.60 -4.44 -20.86
C SER A 292 -8.04 -4.80 -20.50
N THR A 293 -8.73 -5.55 -21.37
CA THR A 293 -10.10 -6.03 -21.11
C THR A 293 -10.16 -6.90 -19.86
N ILE A 294 -9.26 -7.90 -19.75
CA ILE A 294 -9.18 -8.81 -18.60
C ILE A 294 -8.86 -8.05 -17.31
N PHE A 295 -8.00 -7.03 -17.39
CA PHE A 295 -7.68 -6.20 -16.24
C PHE A 295 -8.91 -5.44 -15.74
N LEU A 296 -9.65 -4.77 -16.64
CA LEU A 296 -10.89 -4.10 -16.26
C LEU A 296 -11.95 -5.07 -15.74
N GLU A 297 -12.13 -6.24 -16.36
CA GLU A 297 -12.98 -7.33 -15.87
C GLU A 297 -12.65 -7.69 -14.43
N SER A 298 -11.37 -7.92 -14.13
CA SER A 298 -10.92 -8.30 -12.79
C SER A 298 -11.22 -7.23 -11.73
N LEU A 299 -11.20 -5.96 -12.12
CA LEU A 299 -11.46 -4.84 -11.24
C LEU A 299 -12.95 -4.68 -10.94
N ILE A 300 -13.83 -4.69 -11.95
CA ILE A 300 -15.20 -4.19 -11.80
C ILE A 300 -16.31 -5.18 -12.18
N GLU A 301 -16.02 -6.28 -12.87
CA GLU A 301 -17.08 -7.16 -13.36
C GLU A 301 -17.84 -7.82 -12.20
N ASN A 302 -19.18 -7.86 -12.30
CA ASN A 302 -20.08 -8.33 -11.26
C ASN A 302 -19.98 -7.59 -9.91
N LYS A 303 -19.38 -6.39 -9.90
CA LYS A 303 -19.29 -5.52 -8.72
C LYS A 303 -20.17 -4.29 -8.85
N THR A 304 -20.42 -3.64 -7.72
CA THR A 304 -21.07 -2.33 -7.67
C THR A 304 -20.00 -1.25 -7.68
N VAL A 305 -20.16 -0.26 -8.55
CA VAL A 305 -19.26 0.89 -8.68
C VAL A 305 -20.04 2.19 -8.57
N ILE A 306 -19.38 3.25 -8.16
CA ILE A 306 -19.88 4.63 -8.25
C ILE A 306 -19.34 5.22 -9.54
N ILE A 307 -20.22 5.79 -10.36
CA ILE A 307 -19.80 6.56 -11.54
C ILE A 307 -20.07 8.04 -11.30
N ASP A 308 -19.09 8.86 -11.67
CA ASP A 308 -19.21 10.32 -11.78
C ASP A 308 -19.37 10.67 -13.26
N ILE A 309 -20.52 11.22 -13.64
CA ILE A 309 -20.83 11.51 -15.05
C ILE A 309 -20.30 12.91 -15.37
N ASP A 310 -19.53 13.04 -16.46
CA ASP A 310 -19.01 14.34 -16.90
C ASP A 310 -20.11 15.42 -17.01
N ASP A 311 -19.86 16.57 -16.40
CA ASP A 311 -20.80 17.69 -16.30
C ASP A 311 -21.02 18.41 -17.65
N ILE A 312 -20.10 18.26 -18.61
CA ILE A 312 -20.11 19.00 -19.88
C ILE A 312 -20.77 18.20 -21.00
N SER A 313 -20.18 17.07 -21.36
CA SER A 313 -20.65 16.25 -22.48
C SER A 313 -21.71 15.25 -22.05
N ARG A 314 -21.63 14.75 -20.80
CA ARG A 314 -22.38 13.63 -20.20
C ARG A 314 -22.27 12.32 -20.97
N THR A 315 -22.55 12.35 -22.26
CA THR A 315 -22.47 11.23 -23.17
C THR A 315 -21.64 11.55 -24.40
N ASP A 316 -20.94 10.55 -24.90
CA ASP A 316 -20.24 10.63 -26.18
C ASP A 316 -21.23 10.57 -27.38
N PRO A 317 -20.75 10.73 -28.64
CA PRO A 317 -21.61 10.67 -29.83
C PRO A 317 -22.33 9.32 -30.05
N TYR A 318 -21.90 8.25 -29.36
CA TYR A 318 -22.52 6.93 -29.43
C TYR A 318 -23.56 6.70 -28.32
N GLY A 319 -23.74 7.69 -27.43
CA GLY A 319 -24.69 7.64 -26.33
C GLY A 319 -24.17 6.88 -25.10
N ARG A 320 -22.86 6.65 -25.00
CA ARG A 320 -22.22 6.09 -23.80
C ARG A 320 -22.01 7.20 -22.78
N PHE A 321 -22.27 6.96 -21.51
CA PHE A 321 -21.90 7.90 -20.45
C PHE A 321 -20.39 7.95 -20.31
N VAL A 322 -19.81 9.15 -20.29
CA VAL A 322 -18.38 9.35 -20.07
C VAL A 322 -18.18 9.60 -18.59
N CYS A 323 -17.46 8.70 -17.92
CA CYS A 323 -17.43 8.69 -16.46
C CYS A 323 -16.04 8.48 -15.85
N LEU A 324 -15.81 9.12 -14.70
CA LEU A 324 -14.90 8.59 -13.70
C LEU A 324 -15.59 7.45 -12.97
N VAL A 325 -14.87 6.36 -12.73
CA VAL A 325 -15.43 5.16 -12.11
C VAL A 325 -14.66 4.83 -10.85
N PHE A 326 -15.42 4.59 -9.78
CA PHE A 326 -14.93 4.39 -8.43
C PHE A 326 -15.46 3.07 -7.88
N LEU A 327 -14.58 2.25 -7.34
CA LEU A 327 -14.94 1.02 -6.65
C LEU A 327 -14.79 1.23 -5.14
N ASP A 328 -15.76 0.79 -4.35
CA ASP A 328 -15.62 0.72 -2.89
C ASP A 328 -14.39 -0.16 -2.54
N TRP A 329 -13.36 0.45 -1.96
CA TRP A 329 -12.14 -0.26 -1.58
C TRP A 329 -12.15 -0.63 -0.10
N ASN A 330 -12.46 0.35 0.76
CA ASN A 330 -12.62 0.12 2.20
C ASN A 330 -13.56 1.16 2.84
N SER A 331 -13.74 1.07 4.16
CA SER A 331 -14.68 1.92 4.91
C SER A 331 -14.44 3.45 4.82
N THR A 332 -13.31 3.86 4.26
CA THR A 332 -12.90 5.26 4.15
C THR A 332 -12.50 5.69 2.74
N HIS A 333 -12.39 4.78 1.75
CA HIS A 333 -11.79 5.07 0.45
C HIS A 333 -12.44 4.34 -0.74
N TYR A 334 -12.30 4.98 -1.90
CA TYR A 334 -12.65 4.44 -3.21
C TYR A 334 -11.39 4.27 -4.07
N LEU A 335 -11.35 3.20 -4.87
CA LEU A 335 -10.37 3.02 -5.94
C LEU A 335 -10.86 3.72 -7.22
N ASN A 336 -10.07 4.64 -7.78
CA ASN A 336 -10.30 5.20 -9.12
C ASN A 336 -9.87 4.19 -10.19
N VAL A 337 -10.86 3.63 -10.89
CA VAL A 337 -10.65 2.58 -11.91
C VAL A 337 -9.91 3.15 -13.12
N ASN A 338 -10.27 4.35 -13.59
CA ASN A 338 -9.60 5.01 -14.72
C ASN A 338 -8.10 5.13 -14.45
N GLN A 339 -7.72 5.60 -13.27
CA GLN A 339 -6.32 5.73 -12.86
C GLN A 339 -5.63 4.37 -12.74
N ALA A 340 -6.33 3.34 -12.25
CA ALA A 340 -5.78 1.99 -12.13
C ALA A 340 -5.35 1.43 -13.50
N LEU A 341 -6.13 1.67 -14.56
CA LEU A 341 -5.74 1.26 -15.92
C LEU A 341 -4.49 1.97 -16.43
N ILE A 342 -4.35 3.27 -16.16
CA ILE A 342 -3.14 4.01 -16.55
C ILE A 342 -1.92 3.46 -15.80
N ASN A 343 -2.06 3.29 -14.48
CA ASN A 343 -0.96 2.87 -13.59
C ASN A 343 -0.44 1.47 -13.93
N GLU A 344 -1.34 0.57 -14.34
CA GLU A 344 -1.02 -0.82 -14.69
C GLU A 344 -0.77 -0.99 -16.21
N HIS A 345 -0.61 0.12 -16.96
CA HIS A 345 -0.28 0.15 -18.40
C HIS A 345 -1.31 -0.53 -19.31
N HIS A 346 -2.57 -0.54 -18.89
CA HIS A 346 -3.70 -1.08 -19.65
C HIS A 346 -4.45 0.00 -20.46
N ALA A 347 -4.18 1.28 -20.20
CA ALA A 347 -4.65 2.40 -21.00
C ALA A 347 -3.63 3.55 -21.00
N VAL A 348 -3.77 4.46 -21.97
CA VAL A 348 -3.01 5.72 -22.01
C VAL A 348 -3.93 6.90 -21.70
N ILE A 349 -3.36 8.03 -21.30
CA ILE A 349 -4.13 9.27 -21.12
C ILE A 349 -4.57 9.77 -22.50
N ASP A 350 -5.88 9.97 -22.67
CA ASP A 350 -6.48 10.63 -23.84
C ASP A 350 -7.30 11.83 -23.37
N ASP A 351 -6.59 12.93 -23.14
CA ASP A 351 -7.14 14.20 -22.68
C ASP A 351 -7.99 14.82 -23.79
N PHE A 352 -9.31 14.70 -23.65
CA PHE A 352 -10.19 15.55 -24.42
C PHE A 352 -10.20 16.93 -23.76
N SER A 353 -9.89 17.99 -24.51
CA SER A 353 -9.97 19.37 -24.00
C SER A 353 -11.39 19.85 -23.62
N ASN A 354 -12.34 18.95 -23.37
CA ASN A 354 -13.76 19.19 -23.13
C ASN A 354 -14.38 18.39 -21.95
N ASN A 355 -13.60 17.67 -21.15
CA ASN A 355 -14.03 17.01 -19.91
C ASN A 355 -13.15 17.48 -18.72
N GLU A 356 -13.64 17.29 -17.49
CA GLU A 356 -12.90 17.64 -16.28
C GLU A 356 -12.03 16.45 -15.83
N PHE A 357 -10.72 16.61 -15.98
CA PHE A 357 -9.69 15.90 -15.22
C PHE A 357 -8.86 16.89 -14.39
#